data_AF-A0A2V7MM55-F1
#
_entry.id   AF-A0A2V7MM55-F1
#
_cell.length_a   1.000
_cell.length_b   1.000
_cell.length_c   1.000
_cell.angle_alpha   90.00
_cell.angle_beta   90.00
_cell.angle_gamma   90.00
#
_symmetry.space_group_name_H-M   'P 1'
#
loop_
_entity.id
_entity.type
_entity.pdbx_description
1 polymer ?
#
loop_
_entity_poly.entity_id
_entity_poly.type
_entity_poly.pdbx_seq_one_letter_code
_entity_poly.pdbx_strand_id
1 'polypeptide(L)'
;MAHPGDRRDALLWPRPLGRGQGRLLRRRPRPVRRGLPRDACQAGARLADAICERRRRTRPGSPLGGHRRQGLASPARSSARNVRRCGVPALPVRLDAGARRGLGGQSRHPNRGVGCQGSGRGLRHAPPRLADLPPSQARGSQDRRAAKSDSLRRHDVLAPRHDARGAPGPAAVRRRVLGRTGLAVSPVGFGAWAIGGNRFGNSYGPTDDAESLRAVRRAYELGCNFFDTADVYGHGHSEEVLGEALAGIRQRVLLATKVGGNFYNRAVNPLLLGRIAEAVGGPVTELAPDVPLPVTHDANFSPDYVRFALERSLRRLATDYIDLLQLHNPALGLIADPDTYGVLEDLKAEGKIRFYGVSVHPPEEGLAAVEVTRPDTVQIVYNIVRREAEDRFFAVARASNVGVIAREPLANGLLTGRYGRDSVWTTGDIRARMPHPYVAQLTAVAERVKDLAGQAGVTPAQLALRFVLDNEAVSVVIVGMKTVAQVEENLSLE
;
A
#
# COMPACT_ATOMS: atom_id res chain seq x y z
N MET A 1 -30.35 24.44 -9.30
CA MET A 1 -29.84 24.28 -7.91
C MET A 1 -28.49 23.61 -8.00
N ALA A 2 -27.43 24.32 -7.61
CA ALA A 2 -26.07 23.82 -7.61
C ALA A 2 -25.77 23.19 -6.24
N HIS A 3 -25.41 21.90 -6.21
CA HIS A 3 -24.91 21.24 -5.01
C HIS A 3 -23.39 21.49 -4.88
N PRO A 4 -22.90 22.01 -3.74
CA PRO A 4 -21.48 22.17 -3.49
C PRO A 4 -20.89 20.96 -2.77
N GLY A 5 -19.67 20.58 -3.13
CA GLY A 5 -18.74 19.92 -2.21
C GLY A 5 -18.46 18.43 -2.45
N ASP A 6 -17.92 18.08 -3.62
CA ASP A 6 -17.28 16.77 -3.85
C ASP A 6 -15.79 16.98 -4.16
N ARG A 7 -15.00 17.23 -3.11
CA ARG A 7 -13.53 17.28 -3.16
C ARG A 7 -12.95 16.90 -1.81
N ARG A 8 -12.79 15.60 -1.58
CA ARG A 8 -11.70 14.93 -0.85
C ARG A 8 -12.08 13.44 -0.77
N ASP A 9 -11.09 12.57 -0.91
CA ASP A 9 -11.18 11.10 -0.98
C ASP A 9 -11.36 10.52 -2.38
N ALA A 10 -10.40 10.88 -3.23
CA ALA A 10 -10.12 10.16 -4.46
C ALA A 10 -9.18 8.98 -4.19
N LEU A 11 -9.69 7.76 -4.25
CA LEU A 11 -8.91 6.67 -4.85
C LEU A 11 -8.42 7.23 -6.18
N LEU A 12 -7.12 7.47 -6.38
CA LEU A 12 -6.64 8.12 -7.61
C LEU A 12 -6.90 7.22 -8.83
N TRP A 13 -8.10 7.30 -9.42
CA TRP A 13 -8.40 6.72 -10.73
C TRP A 13 -7.69 7.58 -11.77
N PRO A 14 -6.87 6.99 -12.66
CA PRO A 14 -6.20 7.75 -13.70
C PRO A 14 -7.22 8.42 -14.63
N ARG A 15 -6.84 9.57 -15.19
CA ARG A 15 -7.64 10.22 -16.23
C ARG A 15 -7.78 9.27 -17.43
N PRO A 16 -8.93 9.25 -18.13
CA PRO A 16 -9.10 8.45 -19.34
C PRO A 16 -7.96 8.73 -20.32
N LEU A 17 -7.44 7.67 -20.96
CA LEU A 17 -6.35 7.78 -21.93
C LEU A 17 -6.78 8.79 -23.00
N GLY A 18 -6.14 9.96 -23.01
CA GLY A 18 -6.42 11.00 -23.99
C GLY A 18 -6.20 10.48 -25.39
N ARG A 19 -7.07 10.85 -26.34
CA ARG A 19 -6.83 10.61 -27.77
C ARG A 19 -5.53 11.31 -28.16
N GLY A 20 -4.44 10.57 -28.21
CA GLY A 20 -3.20 11.03 -28.82
C GLY A 20 -3.50 11.38 -30.27
N GLN A 21 -3.38 12.66 -30.61
CA GLN A 21 -3.42 13.09 -32.01
C GLN A 21 -2.31 12.36 -32.75
N GLY A 22 -2.69 11.55 -33.74
CA GLY A 22 -1.78 10.82 -34.57
C GLY A 22 -0.83 11.77 -35.29
N ARG A 23 0.47 11.62 -35.04
CA ARG A 23 1.50 11.97 -36.02
C ARG A 23 2.07 10.68 -36.58
N LEU A 24 1.64 10.37 -37.81
CA LEU A 24 2.28 9.44 -38.71
C LEU A 24 3.76 9.80 -38.86
N LEU A 25 4.66 8.90 -38.44
CA LEU A 25 6.05 8.92 -38.89
C LEU A 25 6.38 7.60 -39.59
N ARG A 26 7.05 7.78 -40.73
CA ARG A 26 7.18 6.87 -41.86
C ARG A 26 8.05 5.63 -41.57
N ARG A 27 7.76 4.61 -42.37
CA ARG A 27 8.50 3.35 -42.63
C ARG A 27 10.01 3.43 -42.36
N ARG A 28 10.55 2.44 -41.64
CA ARG A 28 11.96 2.01 -41.71
C ARG A 28 12.05 0.65 -42.44
N PRO A 29 13.07 0.41 -43.28
CA PRO A 29 13.19 -0.82 -44.05
C PRO A 29 13.84 -1.96 -43.24
N ARG A 30 13.55 -3.20 -43.66
CA ARG A 30 14.04 -4.48 -43.11
C ARG A 30 15.57 -4.59 -43.17
N PRO A 31 16.24 -5.26 -42.22
CA PRO A 31 17.65 -5.60 -42.36
C PRO A 31 17.84 -6.89 -43.19
N VAL A 32 18.78 -6.83 -44.12
CA VAL A 32 19.29 -7.95 -44.92
C VAL A 32 20.35 -8.70 -44.09
N ARG A 33 20.28 -10.03 -44.07
CA ARG A 33 21.32 -10.93 -43.54
C ARG A 33 22.60 -10.81 -44.38
N ARG A 34 23.77 -10.63 -43.76
CA ARG A 34 25.06 -11.11 -44.27
C ARG A 34 26.11 -11.21 -43.15
N GLY A 35 26.65 -12.43 -42.99
CA GLY A 35 28.06 -12.78 -42.72
C GLY A 35 28.75 -12.25 -41.46
N LEU A 36 29.03 -13.18 -40.52
CA LEU A 36 30.13 -13.06 -39.55
C LEU A 36 31.50 -13.05 -40.26
N PRO A 37 32.51 -12.45 -39.61
CA PRO A 37 33.74 -13.19 -39.38
C PRO A 37 34.11 -13.28 -37.90
N ARG A 38 34.87 -14.35 -37.61
CA ARG A 38 35.42 -14.76 -36.33
C ARG A 38 36.62 -13.89 -35.89
N ASP A 39 36.92 -14.03 -34.60
CA ASP A 39 38.17 -13.70 -33.89
C ASP A 39 38.34 -12.28 -33.35
N ALA A 40 38.18 -12.12 -32.03
CA ALA A 40 39.31 -11.84 -31.13
C ALA A 40 38.85 -11.85 -29.66
N CYS A 41 39.46 -12.77 -28.89
CA CYS A 41 39.50 -12.74 -27.43
C CYS A 41 40.34 -11.55 -26.92
N GLN A 42 40.14 -11.24 -25.64
CA GLN A 42 40.93 -10.36 -24.75
C GLN A 42 40.50 -8.88 -24.70
N ALA A 43 39.86 -8.49 -23.60
CA ALA A 43 40.46 -7.60 -22.59
C ALA A 43 39.42 -7.30 -21.49
N GLY A 44 39.69 -7.81 -20.29
CA GLY A 44 39.01 -7.42 -19.06
C GLY A 44 39.58 -6.13 -18.48
N ALA A 45 38.79 -5.56 -17.56
CA ALA A 45 39.14 -4.52 -16.59
C ALA A 45 39.51 -3.14 -17.15
N ARG A 46 38.61 -2.17 -16.94
CA ARG A 46 38.85 -0.79 -16.44
C ARG A 46 37.65 0.10 -16.76
N LEU A 47 36.70 0.19 -15.83
CA LEU A 47 35.79 1.34 -15.75
C LEU A 47 35.34 1.57 -14.31
N ALA A 48 36.33 1.79 -13.44
CA ALA A 48 36.17 2.46 -12.16
C ALA A 48 37.35 3.42 -12.08
N ASP A 49 37.14 4.65 -12.56
CA ASP A 49 37.93 5.87 -12.30
C ASP A 49 37.57 6.92 -13.37
N ALA A 50 36.40 7.54 -13.24
CA ALA A 50 36.06 8.74 -14.03
C ALA A 50 34.95 9.59 -13.39
N ILE A 51 34.84 9.64 -12.06
CA ILE A 51 33.99 10.65 -11.37
C ILE A 51 34.66 11.04 -10.05
N CYS A 52 35.75 11.83 -10.12
CA CYS A 52 36.24 12.57 -8.94
C CYS A 52 37.01 13.87 -9.20
N GLU A 53 36.93 14.48 -10.38
CA GLU A 53 37.53 15.80 -10.60
C GLU A 53 36.58 16.75 -11.33
N ARG A 54 35.78 17.47 -10.54
CA ARG A 54 35.30 18.83 -10.87
C ARG A 54 34.73 19.51 -9.64
N ARG A 55 35.59 19.72 -8.64
CA ARG A 55 35.41 20.76 -7.62
C ARG A 55 36.76 21.40 -7.34
N ARG A 56 36.97 22.61 -7.88
CA ARG A 56 37.55 23.79 -7.20
C ARG A 56 37.96 24.84 -8.23
N ARG A 57 37.80 26.12 -7.81
CA ARG A 57 38.26 27.39 -8.41
C ARG A 57 37.31 27.93 -9.51
N THR A 58 36.71 29.12 -9.44
CA THR A 58 37.10 30.42 -8.84
C THR A 58 35.87 31.33 -8.56
N ARG A 59 36.03 32.29 -7.64
CA ARG A 59 35.26 33.55 -7.41
C ARG A 59 36.32 34.70 -7.36
N PRO A 60 35.99 36.02 -7.26
CA PRO A 60 34.88 36.83 -7.80
C PRO A 60 35.37 38.17 -8.45
N GLY A 61 34.49 38.97 -9.07
CA GLY A 61 34.77 40.36 -9.48
C GLY A 61 33.56 41.10 -10.10
N SER A 62 33.21 42.26 -9.54
CA SER A 62 32.02 43.12 -9.80
C SER A 62 32.29 44.23 -10.86
N PRO A 63 31.51 45.34 -10.95
CA PRO A 63 30.19 45.54 -11.58
C PRO A 63 30.23 46.65 -12.67
N LEU A 64 29.08 46.96 -13.33
CA LEU A 64 28.67 48.23 -14.03
C LEU A 64 27.56 47.84 -15.04
N GLY A 65 26.46 48.55 -15.27
CA GLY A 65 25.93 49.83 -14.81
C GLY A 65 24.43 49.90 -15.15
N GLY A 66 23.71 50.79 -14.48
CA GLY A 66 22.26 50.94 -14.62
C GLY A 66 21.82 51.94 -15.69
N HIS A 67 20.55 51.84 -16.08
CA HIS A 67 19.75 53.00 -16.50
C HIS A 67 18.35 52.91 -15.89
N ARG A 68 18.01 53.95 -15.12
CA ARG A 68 16.66 54.32 -14.70
C ARG A 68 15.93 54.98 -15.87
N ARG A 69 14.61 54.82 -15.98
CA ARG A 69 13.59 55.83 -15.57
C ARG A 69 12.18 55.49 -16.08
N GLN A 70 11.22 55.65 -15.16
CA GLN A 70 9.86 56.27 -15.29
C GLN A 70 8.87 55.58 -16.26
N GLY A 71 7.59 55.36 -15.97
CA GLY A 71 6.64 55.99 -15.05
C GLY A 71 5.32 56.17 -15.83
N LEU A 72 4.17 56.17 -15.13
CA LEU A 72 2.80 56.44 -15.63
C LEU A 72 2.13 55.29 -16.42
N ALA A 73 0.82 55.11 -16.48
CA ALA A 73 -0.37 55.40 -15.68
C ALA A 73 -1.51 54.75 -16.51
N SER A 74 -2.57 54.24 -15.87
CA SER A 74 -3.76 53.73 -16.58
C SER A 74 -4.41 54.81 -17.45
N PRO A 75 -5.24 54.39 -18.43
CA PRO A 75 -6.64 54.75 -18.29
C PRO A 75 -7.63 53.63 -18.67
N ALA A 76 -8.81 53.75 -18.08
CA ALA A 76 -10.02 52.97 -18.37
C ALA A 76 -10.85 53.59 -19.51
N ARG A 77 -11.67 52.75 -20.15
CA ARG A 77 -13.01 52.96 -20.78
C ARG A 77 -13.19 51.93 -21.91
N SER A 78 -14.36 51.47 -22.35
CA SER A 78 -15.73 51.31 -21.86
C SER A 78 -16.52 50.88 -23.11
N SER A 79 -17.38 49.87 -23.04
CA SER A 79 -18.57 49.81 -23.92
C SER A 79 -19.66 48.96 -23.29
N ALA A 80 -20.76 49.61 -22.94
CA ALA A 80 -22.00 49.06 -22.43
C ALA A 80 -23.11 49.12 -23.50
N ARG A 81 -24.16 48.29 -23.34
CA ARG A 81 -25.61 48.45 -23.66
C ARG A 81 -26.24 47.03 -23.65
N ASN A 82 -27.45 46.71 -23.15
CA ASN A 82 -28.58 47.42 -22.51
C ASN A 82 -29.47 46.33 -21.82
N VAL A 83 -29.92 46.47 -20.54
CA VAL A 83 -31.24 46.96 -20.00
C VAL A 83 -32.42 45.99 -20.25
N ARG A 84 -33.17 45.43 -19.25
CA ARG A 84 -34.16 45.97 -18.26
C ARG A 84 -34.31 44.96 -17.08
N ARG A 85 -34.32 45.26 -15.76
CA ARG A 85 -35.12 46.07 -14.79
C ARG A 85 -36.49 45.53 -14.33
N CYS A 86 -36.62 45.37 -12.99
CA CYS A 86 -37.76 45.58 -12.04
C CYS A 86 -37.77 44.46 -10.96
N GLY A 87 -37.91 44.65 -9.65
CA GLY A 87 -38.19 45.79 -8.76
C GLY A 87 -37.95 45.40 -7.28
N VAL A 88 -37.85 46.42 -6.42
CA VAL A 88 -37.62 46.45 -4.95
C VAL A 88 -39.03 46.68 -4.29
N PRO A 89 -39.38 46.40 -3.00
CA PRO A 89 -38.63 46.81 -1.80
C PRO A 89 -38.73 45.98 -0.50
N ALA A 90 -37.93 46.43 0.48
CA ALA A 90 -37.80 45.96 1.86
C ALA A 90 -38.64 46.79 2.87
N LEU A 91 -38.68 46.28 4.13
CA LEU A 91 -39.08 46.86 5.45
C LEU A 91 -40.48 46.43 5.98
N PRO A 92 -40.82 46.57 7.30
CA PRO A 92 -40.09 46.54 8.60
C PRO A 92 -40.79 45.57 9.64
N VAL A 93 -40.40 45.39 10.93
CA VAL A 93 -40.97 46.05 12.15
C VAL A 93 -40.46 45.38 13.48
N ARG A 94 -39.91 46.22 14.38
CA ARG A 94 -40.03 46.37 15.86
C ARG A 94 -40.60 45.24 16.78
N LEU A 95 -39.87 44.89 17.86
CA LEU A 95 -40.05 45.17 19.32
C LEU A 95 -41.18 44.41 20.03
N ASP A 96 -40.81 43.63 21.07
CA ASP A 96 -41.48 43.74 22.36
C ASP A 96 -40.57 43.36 23.54
N ALA A 97 -40.79 44.04 24.67
CA ALA A 97 -40.05 43.92 25.93
C ALA A 97 -40.98 43.41 27.04
N GLY A 98 -40.48 42.52 27.91
CA GLY A 98 -41.22 42.05 29.08
C GLY A 98 -40.26 41.68 30.22
N ALA A 99 -40.20 42.55 31.22
CA ALA A 99 -39.32 42.49 32.38
C ALA A 99 -39.71 41.43 33.43
N ARG A 100 -38.74 41.00 34.26
CA ARG A 100 -38.81 41.04 35.74
C ARG A 100 -37.48 40.58 36.41
N ARG A 101 -36.90 41.54 37.16
CA ARG A 101 -36.28 41.49 38.53
C ARG A 101 -35.70 40.15 39.02
N GLY A 102 -34.53 40.04 39.64
CA GLY A 102 -33.59 41.02 40.18
C GLY A 102 -32.66 40.35 41.22
N LEU A 103 -31.61 41.08 41.63
CA LEU A 103 -30.73 40.88 42.81
C LEU A 103 -29.75 39.67 42.70
N GLY A 104 -28.44 39.76 42.94
CA GLY A 104 -27.54 40.79 43.42
C GLY A 104 -26.19 40.10 43.79
N GLY A 105 -25.11 40.87 43.97
CA GLY A 105 -23.98 40.45 44.83
C GLY A 105 -22.67 39.99 44.18
N GLN A 106 -21.87 40.96 43.73
CA GLN A 106 -20.45 41.21 44.09
C GLN A 106 -19.46 40.04 44.36
N SER A 107 -18.46 39.95 43.47
CA SER A 107 -17.00 39.97 43.71
C SER A 107 -16.36 39.34 44.96
N ARG A 108 -15.34 38.50 44.74
CA ARG A 108 -14.02 38.51 45.46
C ARG A 108 -12.99 37.55 44.80
N HIS A 109 -11.90 38.11 44.28
CA HIS A 109 -10.55 37.52 44.21
C HIS A 109 -9.76 37.96 45.48
N PRO A 110 -8.50 37.57 45.75
CA PRO A 110 -7.73 36.32 45.52
C PRO A 110 -6.91 35.91 46.80
N ASN A 111 -6.15 34.81 46.75
CA ASN A 111 -4.97 34.58 47.63
C ASN A 111 -3.98 33.66 46.88
N ARG A 112 -2.75 34.09 46.53
CA ARG A 112 -1.47 33.99 47.31
C ARG A 112 -1.23 32.57 47.84
N GLY A 113 -0.15 31.85 47.56
CA GLY A 113 1.22 32.21 47.18
C GLY A 113 2.17 31.72 48.27
N VAL A 114 3.00 30.69 48.00
CA VAL A 114 4.21 30.36 48.76
C VAL A 114 5.26 29.83 47.78
N GLY A 115 6.41 30.47 47.73
CA GLY A 115 7.62 29.94 47.12
C GLY A 115 8.65 29.60 48.20
N CYS A 116 9.63 28.78 47.85
CA CYS A 116 10.95 28.76 48.48
C CYS A 116 12.01 28.49 47.40
N GLN A 117 13.00 29.37 47.35
CA GLN A 117 14.27 29.24 46.65
C GLN A 117 15.25 28.41 47.49
N GLY A 118 16.29 27.85 46.86
CA GLY A 118 17.56 27.55 47.54
C GLY A 118 18.43 26.46 46.90
N SER A 119 19.45 26.90 46.14
CA SER A 119 20.85 26.39 46.06
C SER A 119 21.15 24.89 46.23
N GLY A 120 22.00 24.21 45.45
CA GLY A 120 23.02 24.59 44.48
C GLY A 120 23.97 23.39 44.23
N ARG A 121 24.91 23.52 43.27
CA ARG A 121 26.18 22.75 43.04
C ARG A 121 26.05 21.20 43.02
N GLY A 122 26.50 20.43 42.05
CA GLY A 122 27.53 20.58 41.03
C GLY A 122 28.10 19.18 40.72
N LEU A 123 28.95 19.12 39.70
CA LEU A 123 29.93 18.08 39.36
C LEU A 123 29.51 16.91 38.46
N ARG A 124 30.36 16.80 37.44
CA ARG A 124 30.52 15.80 36.38
C ARG A 124 31.01 14.49 37.01
N HIS A 125 30.79 13.34 36.36
CA HIS A 125 31.86 12.39 36.00
C HIS A 125 31.36 11.31 35.04
N ALA A 126 32.14 11.12 33.98
CA ALA A 126 32.08 10.02 33.01
C ALA A 126 32.80 8.77 33.58
N PRO A 127 32.68 7.58 32.97
CA PRO A 127 32.98 6.29 33.60
C PRO A 127 34.46 5.91 33.48
N PRO A 128 34.97 4.97 34.32
CA PRO A 128 36.29 4.40 34.11
C PRO A 128 36.27 3.19 33.17
N ARG A 129 37.40 2.99 32.50
CA ARG A 129 37.74 1.91 31.57
C ARG A 129 38.28 0.66 32.30
N LEU A 130 38.28 -0.44 31.54
CA LEU A 130 38.90 -1.76 31.77
C LEU A 130 40.25 -1.75 32.50
N ALA A 131 40.43 -2.74 33.39
CA ALA A 131 41.67 -3.48 33.58
C ALA A 131 41.40 -4.88 34.18
N ASP A 132 41.97 -5.89 33.52
CA ASP A 132 42.61 -7.11 34.03
C ASP A 132 41.80 -8.26 34.70
N LEU A 133 41.86 -9.41 34.01
CA LEU A 133 41.54 -10.78 34.47
C LEU A 133 42.66 -11.36 35.37
N PRO A 134 42.33 -12.36 36.21
CA PRO A 134 43.15 -13.57 36.25
C PRO A 134 42.33 -14.89 36.16
N PRO A 135 42.98 -16.04 35.88
CA PRO A 135 42.31 -17.24 35.37
C PRO A 135 42.05 -18.35 36.41
N SER A 136 41.10 -19.21 36.04
CA SER A 136 40.90 -20.63 36.43
C SER A 136 40.40 -20.94 37.86
N GLN A 137 39.27 -21.66 37.94
CA GLN A 137 39.25 -23.06 38.39
C GLN A 137 37.81 -23.63 38.34
N ALA A 138 37.71 -24.83 37.78
CA ALA A 138 36.50 -25.63 37.72
C ALA A 138 36.18 -26.26 39.08
N ARG A 139 34.91 -26.20 39.51
CA ARG A 139 34.24 -27.25 40.29
C ARG A 139 32.77 -27.27 39.93
N GLY A 140 32.29 -28.46 39.56
CA GLY A 140 30.88 -28.71 39.28
C GLY A 140 30.07 -28.93 40.55
N SER A 141 28.78 -28.65 40.47
CA SER A 141 27.73 -29.44 41.10
C SER A 141 26.38 -29.05 40.47
N GLN A 142 25.60 -30.08 40.22
CA GLN A 142 24.24 -30.11 39.67
C GLN A 142 23.30 -29.10 40.33
N ASP A 143 22.45 -28.39 39.57
CA ASP A 143 21.01 -28.69 39.52
C ASP A 143 20.21 -27.77 38.55
N ARG A 144 19.24 -28.41 37.88
CA ARG A 144 17.92 -27.89 37.41
C ARG A 144 17.76 -26.92 36.23
N ARG A 145 17.20 -27.52 35.16
CA ARG A 145 16.03 -27.10 34.35
C ARG A 145 16.12 -25.84 33.47
N ALA A 146 16.20 -26.14 32.16
CA ALA A 146 15.35 -25.60 31.09
C ALA A 146 15.40 -24.10 30.76
N ALA A 147 16.15 -23.76 29.71
CA ALA A 147 15.71 -22.91 28.61
C ALA A 147 16.69 -23.09 27.43
N LYS A 148 16.32 -23.91 26.43
CA LYS A 148 17.04 -23.90 25.15
C LYS A 148 16.52 -22.71 24.35
N SER A 149 17.28 -21.62 24.36
CA SER A 149 17.16 -20.58 23.34
C SER A 149 17.62 -21.19 22.02
N ASP A 150 16.68 -21.62 21.19
CA ASP A 150 16.99 -22.11 19.85
C ASP A 150 17.29 -20.89 18.97
N SER A 151 18.57 -20.52 18.91
CA SER A 151 19.05 -19.49 18.01
C SER A 151 18.88 -20.00 16.57
N LEU A 152 17.88 -19.49 15.86
CA LEU A 152 17.65 -19.75 14.44
C LEU A 152 18.94 -19.51 13.65
N ARG A 153 19.56 -20.59 13.15
CA ARG A 153 20.70 -20.49 12.24
C ARG A 153 20.18 -20.13 10.85
N ARG A 154 20.86 -19.20 10.17
CA ARG A 154 20.53 -18.61 8.86
C ARG A 154 20.28 -19.60 7.70
N HIS A 155 20.45 -20.91 7.89
CA HIS A 155 20.36 -21.92 6.83
C HIS A 155 19.09 -22.79 6.86
N ASP A 156 18.25 -22.73 7.90
CA ASP A 156 17.01 -23.54 7.97
C ASP A 156 15.81 -22.90 7.24
N VAL A 157 16.01 -21.79 6.54
CA VAL A 157 14.95 -20.91 6.04
C VAL A 157 14.51 -21.23 4.59
N LEU A 158 15.11 -22.20 3.90
CA LEU A 158 14.99 -22.34 2.44
C LEU A 158 14.56 -23.71 1.88
N ALA A 159 13.95 -24.60 2.65
CA ALA A 159 13.39 -25.83 2.07
C ALA A 159 12.00 -26.19 2.62
N PRO A 160 11.01 -26.51 1.76
CA PRO A 160 9.78 -27.13 2.22
C PRO A 160 10.11 -28.50 2.84
N ARG A 161 9.82 -28.67 4.13
CA ARG A 161 9.91 -29.97 4.79
C ARG A 161 8.84 -30.89 4.18
N HIS A 162 9.27 -31.95 3.49
CA HIS A 162 8.38 -33.05 3.11
C HIS A 162 7.92 -33.77 4.38
N ASP A 163 6.61 -33.75 4.65
CA ASP A 163 6.03 -34.45 5.80
C ASP A 163 5.77 -35.91 5.42
N ALA A 164 6.30 -36.85 6.20
CA ALA A 164 6.20 -38.30 5.97
C ALA A 164 4.82 -38.89 6.32
N ARG A 165 3.75 -38.07 6.26
CA ARG A 165 2.39 -38.45 6.67
C ARG A 165 1.37 -38.06 5.59
N GLY A 166 1.17 -38.96 4.63
CA GLY A 166 -0.09 -39.36 3.96
C GLY A 166 -1.07 -38.33 3.36
N ALA A 167 -0.98 -37.03 3.64
CA ALA A 167 -1.78 -36.02 2.97
C ALA A 167 -1.12 -35.67 1.63
N PRO A 168 -1.86 -35.67 0.51
CA PRO A 168 -1.29 -35.24 -0.77
C PRO A 168 -0.74 -33.83 -0.62
N GLY A 169 0.57 -33.68 -0.90
CA GLY A 169 1.22 -32.38 -0.90
C GLY A 169 0.68 -31.49 -2.02
N PRO A 170 0.92 -30.18 -1.95
CA PRO A 170 0.50 -29.24 -3.00
C PRO A 170 1.05 -29.65 -4.37
N ALA A 171 0.28 -29.39 -5.43
CA ALA A 171 0.72 -29.62 -6.80
C ALA A 171 2.06 -28.91 -7.08
N ALA A 172 2.91 -29.54 -7.91
CA ALA A 172 4.24 -29.03 -8.22
C ALA A 172 4.18 -27.85 -9.20
N VAL A 173 4.14 -26.62 -8.67
CA VAL A 173 4.17 -25.37 -9.46
C VAL A 173 5.58 -24.78 -9.50
N ARG A 174 6.06 -24.38 -10.69
CA ARG A 174 7.36 -23.70 -10.84
C ARG A 174 7.39 -22.40 -10.03
N ARG A 175 8.32 -22.30 -9.08
CA ARG A 175 8.47 -21.14 -8.20
C ARG A 175 9.30 -20.02 -8.85
N ARG A 176 9.04 -18.78 -8.40
CA ARG A 176 9.82 -17.57 -8.70
C ARG A 176 10.44 -17.04 -7.42
N VAL A 177 11.54 -16.31 -7.54
CA VAL A 177 12.19 -15.65 -6.39
C VAL A 177 11.58 -14.28 -6.17
N LEU A 178 11.21 -13.97 -4.93
CA LEU A 178 10.69 -12.66 -4.54
C LEU A 178 11.85 -11.68 -4.23
N GLY A 179 12.57 -11.28 -5.28
CA GLY A 179 13.72 -10.37 -5.19
C GLY A 179 14.75 -10.77 -4.15
N ARG A 180 15.29 -9.80 -3.42
CA ARG A 180 16.31 -10.01 -2.38
C ARG A 180 15.84 -10.79 -1.16
N THR A 181 14.54 -11.01 -0.99
CA THR A 181 14.05 -11.83 0.14
C THR A 181 14.53 -13.28 0.04
N GLY A 182 14.80 -13.76 -1.18
CA GLY A 182 15.11 -15.17 -1.44
C GLY A 182 13.90 -16.10 -1.29
N LEU A 183 12.71 -15.60 -0.99
CA LEU A 183 11.51 -16.42 -0.85
C LEU A 183 11.08 -16.99 -2.20
N ALA A 184 10.78 -18.29 -2.21
CA ALA A 184 10.25 -18.99 -3.38
C ALA A 184 8.71 -18.94 -3.39
N VAL A 185 8.15 -18.09 -4.26
CA VAL A 185 6.71 -17.86 -4.41
C VAL A 185 6.14 -18.58 -5.62
N SER A 186 4.89 -19.03 -5.53
CA SER A 186 4.09 -19.43 -6.70
C SER A 186 3.93 -18.20 -7.62
N PRO A 187 3.88 -18.38 -8.95
CA PRO A 187 3.72 -17.25 -9.87
C PRO A 187 2.41 -16.50 -9.63
N VAL A 188 1.34 -17.24 -9.34
CA VAL A 188 0.06 -16.68 -8.89
C VAL A 188 -0.04 -16.80 -7.38
N GLY A 189 -0.31 -15.68 -6.73
CA GLY A 189 -0.65 -15.59 -5.31
C GLY A 189 -2.14 -15.29 -5.11
N PHE A 190 -2.65 -15.63 -3.94
CA PHE A 190 -4.03 -15.36 -3.54
C PHE A 190 -4.16 -13.94 -2.99
N GLY A 191 -4.87 -13.06 -3.69
CA GLY A 191 -5.23 -11.72 -3.20
C GLY A 191 -6.54 -11.77 -2.41
N ALA A 192 -6.49 -11.40 -1.13
CA ALA A 192 -7.59 -11.66 -0.21
C ALA A 192 -8.58 -10.49 -0.02
N TRP A 193 -8.43 -9.37 -0.73
CA TRP A 193 -9.34 -8.24 -0.56
C TRP A 193 -10.82 -8.61 -0.79
N ALA A 194 -11.08 -9.45 -1.80
CA ALA A 194 -12.43 -9.86 -2.15
C ALA A 194 -13.11 -10.64 -1.01
N ILE A 195 -12.37 -11.51 -0.30
CA ILE A 195 -12.92 -12.31 0.81
C ILE A 195 -13.13 -11.51 2.10
N GLY A 196 -12.63 -10.26 2.17
CA GLY A 196 -12.91 -9.36 3.30
C GLY A 196 -14.38 -8.89 3.37
N GLY A 197 -15.17 -9.12 2.32
CA GLY A 197 -16.58 -8.73 2.31
C GLY A 197 -16.81 -7.22 2.25
N ASN A 198 -18.06 -6.82 2.05
CA ASN A 198 -18.46 -5.42 1.84
C ASN A 198 -19.14 -4.80 3.07
N ARG A 199 -18.97 -5.35 4.28
CA ARG A 199 -19.58 -4.86 5.52
C ARG A 199 -19.37 -3.35 5.72
N PHE A 200 -18.18 -2.86 5.39
CA PHE A 200 -17.80 -1.44 5.50
C PHE A 200 -17.74 -0.72 4.13
N GLY A 201 -18.34 -1.31 3.09
CA GLY A 201 -18.48 -0.71 1.77
C GLY A 201 -17.16 -0.53 1.01
N ASN A 202 -16.17 -1.39 1.27
CA ASN A 202 -14.83 -1.33 0.70
C ASN A 202 -14.37 -2.71 0.18
N SER A 203 -15.18 -3.38 -0.65
CA SER A 203 -14.78 -4.63 -1.34
C SER A 203 -15.60 -4.87 -2.62
N TYR A 204 -15.70 -6.11 -3.09
CA TYR A 204 -16.32 -6.53 -4.35
C TYR A 204 -17.72 -7.15 -4.14
N GLY A 205 -18.55 -6.52 -3.32
CA GLY A 205 -19.87 -7.01 -2.92
C GLY A 205 -19.84 -8.10 -1.84
N PRO A 206 -21.00 -8.73 -1.56
CA PRO A 206 -21.15 -9.75 -0.52
C PRO A 206 -20.19 -10.92 -0.70
N THR A 207 -19.91 -11.61 0.41
CA THR A 207 -19.01 -12.75 0.48
C THR A 207 -19.61 -13.81 1.39
N ASP A 208 -19.40 -15.07 1.03
CA ASP A 208 -19.68 -16.24 1.86
C ASP A 208 -18.35 -16.74 2.42
N ASP A 209 -18.19 -16.69 3.74
CA ASP A 209 -16.95 -17.10 4.40
C ASP A 209 -16.71 -18.60 4.24
N ALA A 210 -17.75 -19.44 4.25
CA ALA A 210 -17.58 -20.89 4.09
C ALA A 210 -17.01 -21.24 2.71
N GLU A 211 -17.48 -20.55 1.66
CA GLU A 211 -16.90 -20.67 0.31
C GLU A 211 -15.50 -20.07 0.24
N SER A 212 -15.25 -18.96 0.92
CA SER A 212 -13.93 -18.31 0.97
C SER A 212 -12.88 -19.21 1.63
N LEU A 213 -13.22 -19.87 2.74
CA LEU A 213 -12.37 -20.86 3.42
C LEU A 213 -12.02 -22.01 2.47
N ARG A 214 -13.01 -22.55 1.74
CA ARG A 214 -12.77 -23.59 0.73
C ARG A 214 -11.87 -23.10 -0.41
N ALA A 215 -12.09 -21.88 -0.90
CA ALA A 215 -11.28 -21.30 -1.96
C ALA A 215 -9.81 -21.13 -1.55
N VAL A 216 -9.54 -20.63 -0.33
CA VAL A 216 -8.18 -20.49 0.20
C VAL A 216 -7.50 -21.86 0.34
N ARG A 217 -8.19 -22.86 0.90
CA ARG A 217 -7.67 -24.24 0.99
C ARG A 217 -7.39 -24.83 -0.38
N ARG A 218 -8.31 -24.66 -1.33
CA ARG A 218 -8.14 -25.12 -2.70
C ARG A 218 -6.93 -24.49 -3.37
N ALA A 219 -6.69 -23.20 -3.15
CA ALA A 219 -5.53 -22.52 -3.71
C ALA A 219 -4.22 -23.15 -3.22
N TYR A 220 -4.14 -23.45 -1.92
CA TYR A 220 -3.01 -24.17 -1.35
C TYR A 220 -2.83 -25.57 -1.97
N GLU A 221 -3.90 -26.36 -2.09
CA GLU A 221 -3.85 -27.70 -2.71
C GLU A 221 -3.32 -27.65 -4.15
N LEU A 222 -3.68 -26.63 -4.91
CA LEU A 222 -3.23 -26.39 -6.28
C LEU A 222 -1.83 -25.76 -6.38
N GLY A 223 -1.10 -25.63 -5.26
CA GLY A 223 0.29 -25.20 -5.25
C GLY A 223 0.53 -23.71 -5.06
N CYS A 224 -0.52 -22.92 -4.83
CA CYS A 224 -0.36 -21.53 -4.37
C CYS A 224 0.24 -21.52 -2.96
N ASN A 225 1.30 -20.74 -2.76
CA ASN A 225 1.91 -20.59 -1.45
C ASN A 225 2.06 -19.15 -1.00
N PHE A 226 1.60 -18.16 -1.76
CA PHE A 226 1.70 -16.75 -1.40
C PHE A 226 0.30 -16.17 -1.23
N PHE A 227 -0.03 -15.76 0.00
CA PHE A 227 -1.32 -15.21 0.37
C PHE A 227 -1.14 -13.75 0.81
N ASP A 228 -1.79 -12.82 0.13
CA ASP A 228 -1.70 -11.37 0.38
C ASP A 228 -3.03 -10.82 0.87
N THR A 229 -3.01 -10.16 2.03
CA THR A 229 -4.14 -9.47 2.63
C THR A 229 -3.75 -8.06 3.13
N ALA A 230 -4.62 -7.38 3.87
CA ALA A 230 -4.36 -6.12 4.57
C ALA A 230 -5.36 -5.94 5.71
N ASP A 231 -4.96 -5.21 6.74
CA ASP A 231 -5.80 -4.83 7.88
C ASP A 231 -7.11 -4.13 7.46
N VAL A 232 -7.06 -3.29 6.43
CA VAL A 232 -8.24 -2.56 5.93
C VAL A 232 -9.24 -3.44 5.17
N TYR A 233 -8.88 -4.65 4.74
CA TYR A 233 -9.76 -5.51 3.95
C TYR A 233 -10.88 -6.08 4.84
N GLY A 234 -12.06 -5.46 4.75
CA GLY A 234 -13.16 -5.74 5.68
C GLY A 234 -12.86 -5.30 7.11
N HIS A 235 -11.96 -4.33 7.30
CA HIS A 235 -11.46 -3.88 8.61
C HIS A 235 -10.99 -5.03 9.52
N GLY A 236 -10.26 -5.98 8.93
CA GLY A 236 -9.69 -7.14 9.60
C GLY A 236 -10.36 -8.45 9.23
N HIS A 237 -11.59 -8.44 8.69
CA HIS A 237 -12.33 -9.66 8.34
C HIS A 237 -11.55 -10.58 7.40
N SER A 238 -10.86 -10.02 6.40
CA SER A 238 -10.05 -10.84 5.49
C SER A 238 -8.90 -11.56 6.20
N GLU A 239 -8.30 -10.93 7.22
CA GLU A 239 -7.24 -11.54 8.03
C GLU A 239 -7.80 -12.66 8.91
N GLU A 240 -9.01 -12.51 9.44
CA GLU A 240 -9.69 -13.56 10.23
C GLU A 240 -9.97 -14.80 9.38
N VAL A 241 -10.54 -14.59 8.17
CA VAL A 241 -10.82 -15.69 7.22
C VAL A 241 -9.53 -16.41 6.80
N LEU A 242 -8.44 -15.66 6.55
CA LEU A 242 -7.15 -16.29 6.23
C LEU A 242 -6.54 -17.01 7.44
N GLY A 243 -6.64 -16.47 8.65
CA GLY A 243 -6.16 -17.12 9.86
C GLY A 243 -6.80 -18.49 10.07
N GLU A 244 -8.12 -18.56 9.91
CA GLU A 244 -8.87 -19.82 9.96
C GLU A 244 -8.50 -20.76 8.81
N ALA A 245 -8.51 -20.26 7.57
CA ALA A 245 -8.21 -21.08 6.39
C ALA A 245 -6.76 -21.57 6.32
N LEU A 246 -5.82 -20.94 7.02
CA LEU A 246 -4.41 -21.35 7.05
C LEU A 246 -4.04 -22.10 8.33
N ALA A 247 -4.97 -22.28 9.26
CA ALA A 247 -4.76 -23.08 10.47
C ALA A 247 -4.20 -24.47 10.13
N GLY A 248 -3.19 -24.92 10.87
CA GLY A 248 -2.49 -26.19 10.63
C GLY A 248 -1.54 -26.22 9.42
N ILE A 249 -1.57 -25.22 8.53
CA ILE A 249 -0.67 -25.11 7.37
C ILE A 249 0.10 -23.79 7.29
N ARG A 250 -0.06 -22.89 8.28
CA ARG A 250 0.58 -21.55 8.32
C ARG A 250 2.08 -21.58 8.02
N GLN A 251 2.80 -22.57 8.53
CA GLN A 251 4.26 -22.74 8.36
C GLN A 251 4.65 -23.23 6.94
N ARG A 252 3.68 -23.64 6.12
CA ARG A 252 3.87 -24.15 4.74
C ARG A 252 3.57 -23.09 3.68
N VAL A 253 3.10 -21.92 4.09
CA VAL A 253 2.73 -20.81 3.21
C VAL A 253 3.47 -19.54 3.58
N LEU A 254 3.54 -18.62 2.62
CA LEU A 254 4.06 -17.28 2.79
C LEU A 254 2.88 -16.33 2.91
N LEU A 255 2.82 -15.61 4.02
CA LEU A 255 1.73 -14.72 4.35
C LEU A 255 2.21 -13.26 4.34
N ALA A 256 1.61 -12.48 3.45
CA ALA A 256 1.81 -11.04 3.38
C ALA A 256 0.57 -10.31 3.90
N THR A 257 0.76 -9.32 4.76
CA THR A 257 -0.30 -8.37 5.14
C THR A 257 0.21 -6.94 5.03
N LYS A 258 -0.68 -5.98 5.22
CA LYS A 258 -0.38 -4.55 5.15
C LYS A 258 -1.01 -3.82 6.33
N VAL A 259 -0.35 -2.73 6.71
CA VAL A 259 -0.81 -1.81 7.75
C VAL A 259 -0.73 -0.37 7.26
N GLY A 260 -1.45 0.51 7.95
CA GLY A 260 -1.41 1.96 7.74
C GLY A 260 -2.78 2.59 7.59
N GLY A 261 -3.83 1.80 7.35
CA GLY A 261 -5.20 2.30 7.41
C GLY A 261 -5.68 2.38 8.86
N ASN A 262 -6.07 3.56 9.29
CA ASN A 262 -6.53 3.87 10.64
C ASN A 262 -8.06 3.94 10.72
N PHE A 263 -8.67 2.78 10.66
CA PHE A 263 -10.10 2.58 10.94
C PHE A 263 -10.40 2.48 12.46
N TYR A 264 -9.41 2.79 13.31
CA TYR A 264 -9.56 2.92 14.77
C TYR A 264 -9.68 4.37 15.24
N ASN A 265 -9.49 5.35 14.35
CA ASN A 265 -9.48 6.76 14.72
C ASN A 265 -10.79 7.19 15.38
N ARG A 266 -10.70 7.72 16.60
CA ARG A 266 -11.84 8.26 17.36
C ARG A 266 -12.08 9.75 17.10
N ALA A 267 -11.12 10.45 16.50
CA ALA A 267 -11.25 11.86 16.12
C ALA A 267 -12.06 12.00 14.83
N VAL A 268 -13.30 11.53 14.86
CA VAL A 268 -14.25 11.57 13.74
C VAL A 268 -15.00 12.89 13.74
N ASN A 269 -15.41 13.36 12.54
CA ASN A 269 -16.20 14.58 12.44
C ASN A 269 -17.49 14.46 13.27
N PRO A 270 -17.82 15.43 14.15
CA PRO A 270 -19.02 15.37 14.98
C PRO A 270 -20.33 15.13 14.20
N LEU A 271 -20.40 15.60 12.95
CA LEU A 271 -21.56 15.38 12.07
C LEU A 271 -21.77 13.92 11.68
N LEU A 272 -20.73 13.09 11.77
CA LEU A 272 -20.79 11.66 11.46
C LEU A 272 -21.11 10.79 12.67
N LEU A 273 -20.98 11.32 13.90
CA LEU A 273 -21.11 10.54 15.13
C LEU A 273 -22.45 9.81 15.24
N GLY A 274 -23.56 10.46 14.86
CA GLY A 274 -24.88 9.82 14.88
C GLY A 274 -24.98 8.61 13.93
N ARG A 275 -24.49 8.76 12.69
CA ARG A 275 -24.49 7.67 11.70
C ARG A 275 -23.55 6.53 12.10
N ILE A 276 -22.39 6.87 12.67
CA ILE A 276 -21.43 5.88 13.17
C ILE A 276 -22.05 5.12 14.34
N ALA A 277 -22.66 5.82 15.30
CA ALA A 277 -23.30 5.22 16.47
C ALA A 277 -24.42 4.25 16.07
N GLU A 278 -25.24 4.62 15.08
CA GLU A 278 -26.25 3.74 14.51
C GLU A 278 -25.62 2.49 13.87
N ALA A 279 -24.57 2.66 13.07
CA ALA A 279 -23.91 1.55 12.37
C ALA A 279 -23.18 0.58 13.30
N VAL A 280 -22.68 1.05 14.45
CA VAL A 280 -21.98 0.23 15.46
C VAL A 280 -22.88 -0.24 16.60
N GLY A 281 -24.15 0.20 16.64
CA GLY A 281 -25.14 -0.21 17.64
C GLY A 281 -24.97 0.43 19.02
N GLY A 282 -24.29 1.58 19.12
CA GLY A 282 -24.08 2.27 20.40
C GLY A 282 -23.22 3.55 20.30
N PRO A 283 -23.07 4.32 21.39
CA PRO A 283 -22.26 5.53 21.39
C PRO A 283 -20.79 5.25 21.11
N VAL A 284 -20.18 6.01 20.20
CA VAL A 284 -18.75 5.84 19.82
C VAL A 284 -17.80 5.99 21.01
N THR A 285 -18.18 6.81 22.00
CA THR A 285 -17.41 7.05 23.24
C THR A 285 -17.36 5.85 24.18
N GLU A 286 -18.27 4.88 24.03
CA GLU A 286 -18.35 3.69 24.87
C GLU A 286 -17.67 2.47 24.23
N LEU A 287 -17.29 2.57 22.96
CA LEU A 287 -16.59 1.50 22.26
C LEU A 287 -15.14 1.40 22.73
N ALA A 288 -14.67 0.18 22.97
CA ALA A 288 -13.26 -0.08 23.25
C ALA A 288 -12.38 0.49 22.12
N PRO A 289 -11.15 1.00 22.41
CA PRO A 289 -10.33 1.72 21.42
C PRO A 289 -9.96 0.90 20.17
N ASP A 290 -9.95 -0.42 20.30
CA ASP A 290 -9.61 -1.38 19.25
C ASP A 290 -10.83 -1.92 18.48
N VAL A 291 -12.02 -1.36 18.70
CA VAL A 291 -13.19 -1.64 17.85
C VAL A 291 -13.07 -0.83 16.55
N PRO A 292 -13.15 -1.48 15.37
CA PRO A 292 -13.21 -0.79 14.09
C PRO A 292 -14.40 0.15 13.98
N LEU A 293 -14.19 1.32 13.37
CA LEU A 293 -15.29 2.21 13.00
C LEU A 293 -15.55 2.15 11.48
N PRO A 294 -16.81 2.35 11.04
CA PRO A 294 -17.19 2.49 9.64
C PRO A 294 -16.79 3.86 9.07
N VAL A 295 -15.61 4.37 9.44
CA VAL A 295 -15.05 5.62 8.93
C VAL A 295 -13.98 5.34 7.90
N THR A 296 -13.93 6.16 6.87
CA THR A 296 -13.01 5.97 5.75
C THR A 296 -11.61 6.41 6.12
N HIS A 297 -10.71 5.43 6.22
CA HIS A 297 -9.33 5.46 5.72
C HIS A 297 -8.48 6.70 6.06
N ASP A 298 -8.44 7.11 7.32
CA ASP A 298 -7.32 7.93 7.78
C ASP A 298 -6.03 7.11 7.64
N ALA A 299 -4.98 7.68 7.07
CA ALA A 299 -3.69 7.00 6.99
C ALA A 299 -2.86 7.34 8.23
N ASN A 300 -2.30 6.33 8.90
CA ASN A 300 -1.42 6.51 10.04
C ASN A 300 -0.21 5.57 9.94
N PHE A 301 0.98 6.16 9.84
CA PHE A 301 2.24 5.44 9.72
C PHE A 301 3.19 5.78 10.89
N SER A 302 2.66 6.32 11.99
CA SER A 302 3.50 6.53 13.17
C SER A 302 4.01 5.17 13.70
N PRO A 303 5.22 5.12 14.28
CA PRO A 303 5.77 3.89 14.83
C PRO A 303 4.82 3.16 15.79
N ASP A 304 4.19 3.90 16.71
CA ASP A 304 3.25 3.33 17.69
C ASP A 304 2.03 2.71 17.01
N TYR A 305 1.49 3.37 15.98
CA TYR A 305 0.34 2.86 15.26
C TYR A 305 0.68 1.62 14.42
N VAL A 306 1.83 1.63 13.73
CA VAL A 306 2.28 0.47 12.95
C VAL A 306 2.44 -0.77 13.84
N ARG A 307 3.03 -0.61 15.03
CA ARG A 307 3.12 -1.69 16.03
C ARG A 307 1.74 -2.14 16.47
N PHE A 308 0.87 -1.20 16.85
CA PHE A 308 -0.49 -1.50 17.27
C PHE A 308 -1.28 -2.27 16.20
N ALA A 309 -1.23 -1.83 14.95
CA ALA A 309 -1.93 -2.46 13.83
C ALA A 309 -1.40 -3.87 13.56
N LEU A 310 -0.07 -4.05 13.56
CA LEU A 310 0.55 -5.38 13.39
C LEU A 310 0.11 -6.35 14.49
N GLU A 311 0.10 -5.94 15.75
CA GLU A 311 -0.37 -6.80 16.85
C GLU A 311 -1.81 -7.29 16.66
N ARG A 312 -2.66 -6.44 16.08
CA ARG A 312 -4.05 -6.80 15.75
C ARG A 312 -4.10 -7.77 14.58
N SER A 313 -3.28 -7.55 13.55
CA SER A 313 -3.14 -8.47 12.42
C SER A 313 -2.64 -9.85 12.86
N LEU A 314 -1.63 -9.93 13.73
CA LEU A 314 -1.12 -11.19 14.29
C LEU A 314 -2.20 -11.99 15.00
N ARG A 315 -3.05 -11.31 15.81
CA ARG A 315 -4.20 -11.93 16.47
C ARG A 315 -5.23 -12.48 15.48
N ARG A 316 -5.64 -11.67 14.49
CA ARG A 316 -6.65 -12.08 13.48
C ARG A 316 -6.15 -13.23 12.60
N LEU A 317 -4.88 -13.19 12.21
CA LEU A 317 -4.22 -14.23 11.42
C LEU A 317 -3.83 -15.46 12.26
N ALA A 318 -4.08 -15.43 13.57
CA ALA A 318 -3.75 -16.49 14.51
C ALA A 318 -2.29 -16.98 14.39
N THR A 319 -1.35 -16.05 14.30
CA THR A 319 0.08 -16.32 14.09
C THR A 319 0.93 -15.34 14.91
N ASP A 320 2.15 -15.74 15.24
CA ASP A 320 3.15 -14.96 15.96
C ASP A 320 4.13 -14.20 15.05
N TYR A 321 4.10 -14.45 13.73
CA TYR A 321 4.93 -13.74 12.76
C TYR A 321 4.27 -13.58 11.38
N ILE A 322 4.71 -12.56 10.64
CA ILE A 322 4.33 -12.29 9.25
C ILE A 322 5.54 -12.47 8.33
N ASP A 323 5.37 -13.14 7.18
CA ASP A 323 6.48 -13.32 6.23
C ASP A 323 6.85 -12.00 5.55
N LEU A 324 5.85 -11.21 5.16
CA LEU A 324 6.04 -9.91 4.53
C LEU A 324 5.02 -8.88 5.05
N LEU A 325 5.48 -7.84 5.75
CA LEU A 325 4.62 -6.71 6.14
C LEU A 325 4.81 -5.54 5.16
N GLN A 326 3.74 -4.97 4.63
CA GLN A 326 3.83 -3.83 3.72
C GLN A 326 3.17 -2.58 4.30
N LEU A 327 3.77 -1.41 4.05
CA LEU A 327 3.07 -0.14 4.26
C LEU A 327 2.03 0.06 3.14
N HIS A 328 0.79 0.33 3.51
CA HIS A 328 -0.33 0.34 2.56
C HIS A 328 -0.55 1.73 1.95
N ASN A 329 0.06 1.99 0.78
CA ASN A 329 -0.08 3.22 0.02
C ASN A 329 0.19 4.52 0.83
N PRO A 330 1.31 4.64 1.57
CA PRO A 330 1.70 5.89 2.19
C PRO A 330 1.85 7.01 1.16
N ALA A 331 1.67 8.27 1.59
CA ALA A 331 1.94 9.42 0.73
C ALA A 331 3.42 9.45 0.33
N LEU A 332 3.73 9.99 -0.87
CA LEU A 332 5.09 10.05 -1.41
C LEU A 332 6.13 10.63 -0.43
N GLY A 333 5.75 11.65 0.35
CA GLY A 333 6.63 12.22 1.37
C GLY A 333 7.07 11.22 2.44
N LEU A 334 6.18 10.33 2.86
CA LEU A 334 6.47 9.25 3.80
C LEU A 334 7.21 8.09 3.12
N ILE A 335 6.88 7.77 1.86
CA ILE A 335 7.63 6.78 1.07
C ILE A 335 9.11 7.13 0.98
N ALA A 336 9.39 8.42 0.73
CA ALA A 336 10.72 8.97 0.58
C ALA A 336 11.37 9.39 1.92
N ASP A 337 10.78 9.03 3.06
CA ASP A 337 11.30 9.32 4.38
C ASP A 337 11.80 8.03 5.06
N PRO A 338 13.12 7.86 5.24
CA PRO A 338 13.69 6.71 5.95
C PRO A 338 13.11 6.48 7.35
N ASP A 339 12.71 7.54 8.06
CA ASP A 339 12.19 7.43 9.43
C ASP A 339 10.84 6.69 9.47
N THR A 340 10.09 6.71 8.36
CA THR A 340 8.85 5.93 8.22
C THR A 340 9.09 4.42 8.33
N TYR A 341 10.30 3.95 8.00
CA TYR A 341 10.65 2.52 7.95
C TYR A 341 11.39 2.04 9.21
N GLY A 342 11.83 2.95 10.10
CA GLY A 342 12.59 2.56 11.30
C GLY A 342 11.84 1.55 12.18
N VAL A 343 10.53 1.74 12.35
CA VAL A 343 9.69 0.79 13.10
C VAL A 343 9.66 -0.62 12.47
N LEU A 344 9.78 -0.73 11.15
CA LEU A 344 9.78 -2.02 10.47
C LEU A 344 11.08 -2.79 10.70
N GLU A 345 12.21 -2.07 10.82
CA GLU A 345 13.48 -2.67 11.22
C GLU A 345 13.42 -3.22 12.65
N ASP A 346 12.84 -2.46 13.58
CA ASP A 346 12.64 -2.94 14.95
C ASP A 346 11.75 -4.20 14.98
N LEU A 347 10.63 -4.19 14.26
CA LEU A 347 9.71 -5.33 14.18
C LEU A 347 10.35 -6.57 13.55
N LYS A 348 11.29 -6.36 12.62
CA LYS A 348 12.10 -7.43 12.02
C LYS A 348 13.10 -7.99 13.03
N ALA A 349 13.75 -7.12 13.81
CA ALA A 349 14.65 -7.53 14.89
C ALA A 349 13.92 -8.27 16.03
N GLU A 350 12.67 -7.89 16.31
CA GLU A 350 11.77 -8.58 17.25
C GLU A 350 11.28 -9.95 16.73
N GLY A 351 11.50 -10.27 15.45
CA GLY A 351 11.06 -11.52 14.83
C GLY A 351 9.57 -11.56 14.48
N LYS A 352 8.84 -10.45 14.64
CA LYS A 352 7.41 -10.36 14.30
C LYS A 352 7.16 -10.29 12.80
N ILE A 353 8.13 -9.79 12.03
CA ILE A 353 8.10 -9.79 10.57
C ILE A 353 9.43 -10.32 10.02
N ARG A 354 9.40 -11.01 8.87
CA ARG A 354 10.63 -11.49 8.21
C ARG A 354 11.17 -10.50 7.19
N PHE A 355 10.29 -9.89 6.42
CA PHE A 355 10.60 -8.92 5.38
C PHE A 355 9.58 -7.77 5.42
N TYR A 356 9.94 -6.65 4.80
CA TYR A 356 8.99 -5.55 4.64
C TYR A 356 8.98 -4.96 3.23
N GLY A 357 7.84 -4.39 2.87
CA GLY A 357 7.61 -3.77 1.58
C GLY A 357 6.77 -2.51 1.65
N VAL A 358 6.45 -1.98 0.49
CA VAL A 358 5.50 -0.88 0.34
C VAL A 358 4.58 -1.16 -0.85
N SER A 359 3.29 -0.93 -0.65
CA SER A 359 2.33 -0.85 -1.75
C SER A 359 2.25 0.59 -2.23
N VAL A 360 2.28 0.78 -3.56
CA VAL A 360 2.28 2.10 -4.19
C VAL A 360 1.18 2.21 -5.25
N HIS A 361 0.87 3.44 -5.66
CA HIS A 361 -0.09 3.72 -6.72
C HIS A 361 0.59 3.85 -8.09
N PRO A 362 1.33 4.94 -8.41
CA PRO A 362 2.02 5.07 -9.67
C PRO A 362 3.49 4.64 -9.56
N PRO A 363 4.17 4.35 -10.69
CA PRO A 363 5.57 3.92 -10.71
C PRO A 363 6.56 4.91 -10.05
N GLU A 364 6.26 6.21 -10.02
CA GLU A 364 7.11 7.23 -9.42
C GLU A 364 7.26 7.04 -7.91
N GLU A 365 6.20 6.61 -7.23
CA GLU A 365 6.27 6.24 -5.81
C GLU A 365 7.15 5.00 -5.61
N GLY A 366 7.03 4.00 -6.48
CA GLY A 366 7.88 2.82 -6.47
C GLY A 366 9.36 3.15 -6.70
N LEU A 367 9.65 4.07 -7.64
CA LEU A 367 11.00 4.56 -7.90
C LEU A 367 11.58 5.28 -6.67
N ALA A 368 10.81 6.18 -6.06
CA ALA A 368 11.22 6.87 -4.84
C ALA A 368 11.53 5.89 -3.69
N ALA A 369 10.68 4.87 -3.50
CA ALA A 369 10.90 3.82 -2.51
C ALA A 369 12.23 3.08 -2.76
N VAL A 370 12.46 2.63 -3.99
CA VAL A 370 13.69 1.88 -4.33
C VAL A 370 14.94 2.74 -4.21
N GLU A 371 14.87 4.03 -4.57
CA GLU A 371 16.02 4.94 -4.50
C GLU A 371 16.39 5.30 -3.06
N VAL A 372 15.40 5.55 -2.20
CA VAL A 372 15.62 6.10 -0.85
C VAL A 372 15.60 5.04 0.24
N THR A 373 14.51 4.29 0.35
CA THR A 373 14.24 3.41 1.51
C THR A 373 14.53 1.94 1.24
N ARG A 374 14.69 1.56 -0.03
CA ARG A 374 15.17 0.24 -0.50
C ARG A 374 14.44 -0.96 0.13
N PRO A 375 13.09 -0.97 0.14
CA PRO A 375 12.32 -2.08 0.73
C PRO A 375 12.62 -3.43 0.05
N ASP A 376 12.31 -4.53 0.71
CA ASP A 376 12.51 -5.87 0.16
C ASP A 376 11.59 -6.13 -1.05
N THR A 377 10.36 -5.58 -0.99
CA THR A 377 9.37 -5.70 -2.07
C THR A 377 8.64 -4.38 -2.33
N VAL A 378 8.18 -4.22 -3.57
CA VAL A 378 7.21 -3.19 -3.96
C VAL A 378 6.00 -3.87 -4.58
N GLN A 379 4.82 -3.54 -4.08
CA GLN A 379 3.55 -3.94 -4.67
C GLN A 379 2.98 -2.81 -5.52
N ILE A 380 2.72 -3.07 -6.80
CA ILE A 380 2.33 -2.04 -7.78
C ILE A 380 1.21 -2.54 -8.70
N VAL A 381 0.36 -1.61 -9.16
CA VAL A 381 -0.65 -1.91 -10.18
C VAL A 381 0.05 -2.26 -11.49
N TYR A 382 -0.24 -3.44 -12.04
CA TYR A 382 0.24 -3.84 -13.36
C TYR A 382 -0.72 -4.82 -14.03
N ASN A 383 -1.19 -4.47 -15.22
CA ASN A 383 -2.10 -5.27 -16.04
C ASN A 383 -2.08 -4.78 -17.50
N ILE A 384 -2.87 -5.41 -18.38
CA ILE A 384 -2.94 -5.09 -19.82
C ILE A 384 -3.17 -3.58 -20.09
N VAL A 385 -3.92 -2.90 -19.24
CA VAL A 385 -4.30 -1.47 -19.42
C VAL A 385 -3.42 -0.50 -18.63
N ARG A 386 -2.73 -0.97 -17.58
CA ARG A 386 -1.84 -0.18 -16.71
C ARG A 386 -0.42 -0.73 -16.83
N ARG A 387 0.33 -0.19 -17.79
CA ARG A 387 1.66 -0.66 -18.19
C ARG A 387 2.78 0.33 -17.90
N GLU A 388 2.48 1.45 -17.24
CA GLU A 388 3.42 2.54 -16.95
C GLU A 388 4.66 2.06 -16.16
N ALA A 389 4.53 0.96 -15.41
CA ALA A 389 5.63 0.32 -14.69
C ALA A 389 6.74 -0.24 -15.63
N GLU A 390 6.41 -0.55 -16.89
CA GLU A 390 7.36 -1.06 -17.88
C GLU A 390 8.39 -0.02 -18.32
N ASP A 391 8.05 1.27 -18.26
CA ASP A 391 8.89 2.34 -18.81
C ASP A 391 10.23 2.49 -18.07
N ARG A 392 10.19 2.48 -16.73
CA ARG A 392 11.39 2.70 -15.90
C ARG A 392 11.42 1.83 -14.64
N PHE A 393 10.28 1.68 -13.95
CA PHE A 393 10.23 1.05 -12.63
C PHE A 393 10.75 -0.40 -12.65
N PHE A 394 10.31 -1.23 -13.60
CA PHE A 394 10.75 -2.63 -13.65
C PHE A 394 12.25 -2.80 -13.86
N ALA A 395 12.87 -1.96 -14.69
CA ALA A 395 14.32 -1.98 -14.88
C ALA A 395 15.06 -1.66 -13.57
N VAL A 396 14.58 -0.64 -12.82
CA VAL A 396 15.16 -0.23 -11.54
C VAL A 396 14.94 -1.26 -10.44
N ALA A 397 13.75 -1.85 -10.36
CA ALA A 397 13.43 -2.91 -9.41
C ALA A 397 14.33 -4.13 -9.61
N ARG A 398 14.52 -4.55 -10.88
CA ARG A 398 15.45 -5.65 -11.22
C ARG A 398 16.90 -5.32 -10.87
N ALA A 399 17.39 -4.15 -11.28
CA ALA A 399 18.76 -3.73 -10.99
C ALA A 399 19.03 -3.66 -9.48
N SER A 400 18.00 -3.35 -8.69
CA SER A 400 18.08 -3.26 -7.23
C SER A 400 17.72 -4.57 -6.52
N ASN A 401 17.41 -5.65 -7.25
CA ASN A 401 16.92 -6.92 -6.70
C ASN A 401 15.76 -6.73 -5.71
N VAL A 402 14.76 -5.91 -6.07
CA VAL A 402 13.53 -5.71 -5.30
C VAL A 402 12.45 -6.63 -5.84
N GLY A 403 11.74 -7.33 -4.94
CA GLY A 403 10.64 -8.22 -5.34
C GLY A 403 9.44 -7.42 -5.82
N VAL A 404 8.89 -7.75 -6.98
CA VAL A 404 7.70 -7.06 -7.52
C VAL A 404 6.47 -7.93 -7.34
N ILE A 405 5.48 -7.38 -6.64
CA ILE A 405 4.16 -7.97 -6.47
C ILE A 405 3.19 -7.20 -7.36
N ALA A 406 2.72 -7.82 -8.45
CA ALA A 406 1.75 -7.19 -9.35
C ALA A 406 0.34 -7.33 -8.78
N ARG A 407 -0.32 -6.19 -8.52
CA ARG A 407 -1.72 -6.13 -8.06
C ARG A 407 -2.66 -5.61 -9.14
N GLU A 408 -3.95 -5.87 -8.94
CA GLU A 408 -5.03 -5.58 -9.88
C GLU A 408 -4.82 -6.16 -11.30
N PRO A 409 -4.37 -7.42 -11.45
CA PRO A 409 -4.07 -7.99 -12.77
C PRO A 409 -5.29 -8.06 -13.70
N LEU A 410 -6.49 -8.15 -13.12
CA LEU A 410 -7.75 -8.24 -13.86
C LEU A 410 -8.49 -6.90 -13.98
N ALA A 411 -7.83 -5.78 -13.64
CA ALA A 411 -8.43 -4.45 -13.56
C ALA A 411 -9.77 -4.45 -12.81
N ASN A 412 -9.76 -4.89 -11.54
CA ASN A 412 -10.95 -4.98 -10.69
C ASN A 412 -12.02 -5.95 -11.24
N GLY A 413 -11.59 -6.98 -11.98
CA GLY A 413 -12.44 -8.00 -12.60
C GLY A 413 -12.98 -7.62 -13.98
N LEU A 414 -12.75 -6.39 -14.45
CA LEU A 414 -13.26 -5.92 -15.74
C LEU A 414 -12.62 -6.66 -16.92
N LEU A 415 -11.38 -7.12 -16.80
CA LEU A 415 -10.71 -7.88 -17.86
C LEU A 415 -11.17 -9.35 -17.98
N THR A 416 -12.08 -9.83 -17.11
CA THR A 416 -12.59 -11.22 -17.22
C THR A 416 -13.67 -11.36 -18.29
N GLY A 417 -14.10 -10.27 -18.94
CA GLY A 417 -15.18 -10.29 -19.95
C GLY A 417 -16.57 -10.56 -19.37
N ARG A 418 -16.75 -10.49 -18.05
CA ARG A 418 -18.03 -10.72 -17.36
C ARG A 418 -18.90 -9.47 -17.24
N TYR A 419 -18.32 -8.29 -17.46
CA TYR A 419 -18.97 -7.01 -17.25
C TYR A 419 -19.05 -6.24 -18.56
N GLY A 420 -20.17 -5.53 -18.75
CA GLY A 420 -20.42 -4.67 -19.89
C GLY A 420 -20.53 -3.20 -19.48
N ARG A 421 -20.78 -2.34 -20.46
CA ARG A 421 -20.90 -0.88 -20.27
C ARG A 421 -21.95 -0.50 -19.21
N ASP A 422 -23.04 -1.25 -19.17
CA ASP A 422 -24.21 -0.97 -18.34
C ASP A 422 -24.26 -1.86 -17.08
N SER A 423 -23.13 -2.48 -16.71
CA SER A 423 -23.04 -3.27 -15.49
C SER A 423 -23.36 -2.42 -14.25
N VAL A 424 -24.24 -2.97 -13.41
CA VAL A 424 -24.64 -2.40 -12.13
C VAL A 424 -23.97 -3.13 -10.99
N TRP A 425 -23.74 -2.42 -9.89
CA TRP A 425 -23.00 -2.94 -8.75
C TRP A 425 -23.87 -2.92 -7.50
N THR A 426 -23.70 -3.93 -6.65
CA THR A 426 -24.37 -3.97 -5.34
C THR A 426 -23.83 -2.86 -4.44
N THR A 427 -24.66 -2.42 -3.48
CA THR A 427 -24.23 -1.46 -2.45
C THR A 427 -22.93 -1.91 -1.76
N GLY A 428 -21.98 -0.99 -1.63
CA GLY A 428 -20.68 -1.25 -1.01
C GLY A 428 -19.64 -1.91 -1.91
N ASP A 429 -19.96 -2.19 -3.18
CA ASP A 429 -18.97 -2.58 -4.18
C ASP A 429 -18.13 -1.37 -4.62
N ILE A 430 -16.81 -1.50 -4.61
CA ILE A 430 -15.90 -0.40 -4.99
C ILE A 430 -16.10 0.08 -6.43
N ARG A 431 -16.59 -0.79 -7.32
CA ARG A 431 -16.80 -0.46 -8.74
C ARG A 431 -17.96 0.49 -8.93
N ALA A 432 -18.89 0.56 -7.98
CA ALA A 432 -19.94 1.58 -7.94
C ALA A 432 -19.38 3.01 -7.86
N ARG A 433 -18.16 3.17 -7.33
CA ARG A 433 -17.46 4.46 -7.19
C ARG A 433 -16.51 4.76 -8.36
N MET A 434 -16.39 3.84 -9.31
CA MET A 434 -15.53 4.06 -10.48
C MET A 434 -16.25 4.97 -11.49
N PRO A 435 -15.55 5.92 -12.12
CA PRO A 435 -16.15 6.78 -13.15
C PRO A 435 -16.71 5.93 -14.31
N HIS A 436 -17.97 6.15 -14.69
CA HIS A 436 -18.60 5.45 -15.83
C HIS A 436 -17.74 5.46 -17.12
N PRO A 437 -17.10 6.58 -17.53
CA PRO A 437 -16.23 6.57 -18.70
C PRO A 437 -15.03 5.63 -18.56
N TYR A 438 -14.49 5.48 -17.35
CA TYR A 438 -13.38 4.57 -17.07
C TYR A 438 -13.84 3.11 -17.18
N VAL A 439 -14.98 2.76 -16.58
CA VAL A 439 -15.57 1.41 -16.71
C VAL A 439 -15.83 1.08 -18.18
N ALA A 440 -16.47 1.99 -18.93
CA ALA A 440 -16.75 1.79 -20.36
C ALA A 440 -15.48 1.55 -21.20
N GLN A 441 -14.39 2.28 -20.89
CA GLN A 441 -13.12 2.07 -21.56
C GLN A 441 -12.54 0.68 -21.25
N LEU A 442 -12.57 0.25 -19.99
CA LEU A 442 -12.05 -1.05 -19.59
C LEU A 442 -12.87 -2.21 -20.18
N THR A 443 -14.19 -2.08 -20.23
CA THR A 443 -15.04 -3.11 -20.85
C THR A 443 -14.79 -3.22 -22.36
N ALA A 444 -14.50 -2.10 -23.04
CA ALA A 444 -14.13 -2.15 -24.46
C ALA A 444 -12.80 -2.89 -24.68
N VAL A 445 -11.82 -2.72 -23.79
CA VAL A 445 -10.59 -3.52 -23.82
C VAL A 445 -10.88 -4.98 -23.50
N ALA A 446 -11.78 -5.25 -22.55
CA ALA A 446 -12.14 -6.61 -22.16
C ALA A 446 -12.75 -7.43 -23.31
N GLU A 447 -13.55 -6.81 -24.19
CA GLU A 447 -14.04 -7.48 -25.41
C GLU A 447 -12.87 -7.93 -26.30
N ARG A 448 -11.85 -7.08 -26.45
CA ARG A 448 -10.66 -7.46 -27.23
C ARG A 448 -9.86 -8.58 -26.56
N VAL A 449 -9.74 -8.55 -25.23
CA VAL A 449 -9.11 -9.64 -24.46
C VAL A 449 -9.88 -10.94 -24.64
N LYS A 450 -11.22 -10.87 -24.65
CA LYS A 450 -12.09 -12.03 -24.86
C LYS A 450 -11.91 -12.65 -26.24
N ASP A 451 -11.83 -11.85 -27.30
CA ASP A 451 -11.55 -12.34 -28.66
C ASP A 451 -10.21 -13.08 -28.72
N LEU A 452 -9.16 -12.48 -28.15
CA LEU A 452 -7.81 -13.06 -28.14
C LEU A 452 -7.75 -14.34 -27.28
N ALA A 453 -8.45 -14.36 -26.15
CA ALA A 453 -8.53 -15.52 -25.29
C ALA A 453 -9.23 -16.69 -26.00
N GLY A 454 -10.32 -16.40 -26.73
CA GLY A 454 -11.01 -17.39 -27.57
C GLY A 454 -10.12 -17.97 -28.67
N GLN A 455 -9.28 -17.14 -29.32
CA GLN A 455 -8.30 -17.61 -30.31
C GLN A 455 -7.22 -18.51 -29.69
N ALA A 456 -6.86 -18.27 -28.44
CA ALA A 456 -5.85 -19.03 -27.71
C ALA A 456 -6.40 -20.24 -26.95
N GLY A 457 -7.73 -20.44 -26.92
CA GLY A 457 -8.36 -21.55 -26.19
C GLY A 457 -8.29 -21.42 -24.66
N VAL A 458 -8.17 -20.20 -24.14
CA VAL A 458 -8.07 -19.90 -22.68
C VAL A 458 -9.16 -18.93 -22.25
N THR A 459 -9.35 -18.76 -20.94
CA THR A 459 -10.28 -17.73 -20.44
C THR A 459 -9.68 -16.32 -20.53
N PRO A 460 -10.49 -15.25 -20.58
CA PRO A 460 -9.98 -13.88 -20.55
C PRO A 460 -9.15 -13.57 -19.29
N ALA A 461 -9.52 -14.17 -18.15
CA ALA A 461 -8.77 -14.04 -16.90
C ALA A 461 -7.39 -14.68 -17.02
N GLN A 462 -7.30 -15.90 -17.57
CA GLN A 462 -6.04 -16.59 -17.79
C GLN A 462 -5.12 -15.82 -18.73
N LEU A 463 -5.65 -15.30 -19.84
CA LEU A 463 -4.88 -14.46 -20.77
C LEU A 463 -4.33 -13.20 -20.07
N ALA A 464 -5.15 -12.52 -19.27
CA ALA A 464 -4.73 -11.32 -18.54
C ALA A 464 -3.67 -11.62 -17.47
N LEU A 465 -3.78 -12.74 -16.76
CA LEU A 465 -2.77 -13.19 -15.80
C LEU A 465 -1.46 -13.57 -16.49
N ARG A 466 -1.53 -14.29 -17.62
CA ARG A 466 -0.37 -14.68 -18.42
C ARG A 466 0.40 -13.46 -18.93
N PHE A 467 -0.31 -12.44 -19.41
CA PHE A 467 0.30 -11.16 -19.82
C PHE A 467 1.16 -10.56 -18.70
N VAL A 468 0.66 -10.52 -17.47
CA VAL A 468 1.39 -10.00 -16.31
C VAL A 468 2.60 -10.88 -15.99
N LEU A 469 2.42 -12.21 -16.02
CA LEU A 469 3.46 -13.18 -15.68
C LEU A 469 4.59 -13.28 -16.71
N ASP A 470 4.33 -12.95 -17.97
CA ASP A 470 5.36 -12.92 -19.03
C ASP A 470 6.39 -11.80 -18.82
N ASN A 471 6.10 -10.84 -17.96
CA ASN A 471 7.09 -9.87 -17.54
C ASN A 471 8.02 -10.46 -16.48
N GLU A 472 9.30 -10.67 -16.83
CA GLU A 472 10.31 -11.24 -15.93
C GLU A 472 10.59 -10.39 -14.67
N ALA A 473 10.22 -9.10 -14.66
CA ALA A 473 10.35 -8.29 -13.46
C ALA A 473 9.34 -8.69 -12.36
N VAL A 474 8.23 -9.33 -12.73
CA VAL A 474 7.17 -9.72 -11.79
C VAL A 474 7.53 -11.04 -11.09
N SER A 475 7.68 -10.97 -9.76
CA SER A 475 7.91 -12.15 -8.92
C SER A 475 6.63 -12.95 -8.70
N VAL A 476 5.52 -12.25 -8.40
CA VAL A 476 4.21 -12.85 -8.15
C VAL A 476 3.10 -11.89 -8.59
N VAL A 477 2.04 -12.45 -9.18
CA VAL A 477 0.79 -11.73 -9.42
C VAL A 477 -0.24 -12.11 -8.35
N ILE A 478 -0.84 -11.13 -7.68
CA ILE A 478 -1.90 -11.39 -6.69
C ILE A 478 -3.27 -11.17 -7.31
N VAL A 479 -4.08 -12.23 -7.37
CA VAL A 479 -5.42 -12.20 -7.98
C VAL A 479 -6.50 -12.44 -6.95
N GLY A 480 -7.54 -11.61 -6.97
CA GLY A 480 -8.70 -11.73 -6.09
C GLY A 480 -9.58 -12.90 -6.48
N MET A 481 -9.82 -13.82 -5.55
CA MET A 481 -10.64 -15.02 -5.74
C MET A 481 -11.57 -15.21 -4.54
N LYS A 482 -12.88 -15.34 -4.79
CA LYS A 482 -13.92 -15.56 -3.78
C LYS A 482 -14.41 -16.99 -3.72
N THR A 483 -14.24 -17.75 -4.80
CA THR A 483 -14.84 -19.09 -4.96
C THR A 483 -13.81 -20.11 -5.42
N VAL A 484 -14.07 -21.38 -5.13
CA VAL A 484 -13.28 -22.53 -5.57
C VAL A 484 -13.14 -22.52 -7.10
N ALA A 485 -14.23 -22.27 -7.83
CA ALA A 485 -14.20 -22.21 -9.29
C ALA A 485 -13.26 -21.11 -9.83
N GLN A 486 -13.20 -19.95 -9.18
CA GLN A 486 -12.27 -18.87 -9.56
C GLN A 486 -10.82 -19.26 -9.28
N VAL A 487 -10.58 -20.00 -8.20
CA VAL A 487 -9.26 -20.54 -7.87
C VAL A 487 -8.81 -21.54 -8.92
N GLU A 488 -9.67 -22.50 -9.27
CA GLU A 488 -9.35 -23.51 -10.28
C GLU A 488 -9.09 -22.90 -11.67
N GLU A 489 -9.90 -21.90 -12.07
CA GLU A 489 -9.68 -21.16 -13.32
C GLU A 489 -8.35 -20.39 -13.31
N ASN A 490 -8.07 -19.62 -12.25
CA ASN A 490 -6.92 -18.71 -12.24
C ASN A 490 -5.58 -19.41 -12.00
N LEU A 491 -5.58 -20.62 -11.44
CA LEU A 491 -4.35 -21.39 -11.18
C LEU A 491 -4.04 -22.40 -12.31
N SER A 492 -4.94 -22.58 -13.28
CA SER A 492 -4.73 -23.41 -14.47
C SER A 492 -4.09 -22.62 -15.63
N LEU A 493 -2.90 -22.05 -15.41
CA LEU A 493 -2.17 -21.21 -16.38
C LEU A 493 -1.10 -21.95 -17.19
N GLU A 494 -1.11 -23.29 -17.21
CA GLU A 494 -0.13 -24.11 -17.92
C GLU A 494 -0.40 -24.25 -19.42
#